data_AF-A0A1F7X2M5-F1
#
_entry.id   AF-A0A1F7X2M5-F1
#
_cell.length_a   1.000
_cell.length_b   1.000
_cell.length_c   1.000
_cell.angle_alpha   90.00
_cell.angle_beta   90.00
_cell.angle_gamma   90.00
#
_symmetry.space_group_name_H-M   'P 1'
#
loop_
_entity.id
_entity.type
_entity.pdbx_description
1 polymer ?
#
loop_
_entity_poly.entity_id
_entity_poly.type
_entity_poly.pdbx_seq_one_letter_code
_entity_poly.pdbx_strand_id
1 'polypeptide(L)'
;MIIKILFSIIIIFIAIYLFWKRLKEDYISSQIFTTFFYILFGVIFFTILSDNFYPKYWFWFGLLGLISGLSLAIYRFKLRLYETIESVVISFLLILSGVLIFNWFLTSDKYSLGYGIINLLLFILFYIFDKHYKKFNWYKSGRVGFSGLAILGIFFLIRIVIASGVGDMISFLGRIDAILSGIISFISFLALYNLSKKLS
;
A
#
# COMPACT_ATOMS: atom_id res chain seq x y z
N MET A 1 -24.88 -7.76 2.07
CA MET A 1 -24.46 -6.36 2.39
C MET A 1 -23.86 -6.24 3.79
N ILE A 2 -24.57 -6.65 4.85
CA ILE A 2 -24.10 -6.52 6.26
C ILE A 2 -22.75 -7.22 6.50
N ILE A 3 -22.59 -8.46 6.03
CA ILE A 3 -21.33 -9.22 6.18
C ILE A 3 -20.13 -8.48 5.57
N LYS A 4 -20.31 -7.87 4.39
CA LYS A 4 -19.26 -7.07 3.72
C LYS A 4 -18.83 -5.88 4.57
N ILE A 5 -19.80 -5.19 5.18
CA ILE A 5 -19.54 -4.03 6.04
C ILE A 5 -18.77 -4.47 7.29
N LEU A 6 -19.25 -5.51 7.99
CA LEU A 6 -18.59 -6.03 9.19
C LEU A 6 -17.16 -6.48 8.89
N PHE A 7 -16.95 -7.23 7.81
CA PHE A 7 -15.64 -7.70 7.40
C PHE A 7 -14.68 -6.53 7.07
N SER A 8 -15.17 -5.52 6.34
CA SER A 8 -14.39 -4.33 6.01
C SER A 8 -14.00 -3.55 7.26
N ILE A 9 -14.93 -3.40 8.21
CA ILE A 9 -14.68 -2.75 9.50
C ILE A 9 -13.56 -3.48 10.25
N ILE A 10 -13.64 -4.81 10.38
CA ILE A 10 -12.62 -5.61 11.06
C ILE A 10 -11.24 -5.40 10.44
N ILE A 11 -11.12 -5.48 9.11
CA ILE A 11 -9.84 -5.27 8.43
C ILE A 11 -9.31 -3.86 8.65
N ILE A 12 -10.18 -2.84 8.56
CA ILE A 12 -9.79 -1.45 8.81
C ILE A 12 -9.26 -1.30 10.24
N PHE A 13 -9.90 -1.89 11.25
CA PHE A 13 -9.40 -1.86 12.62
C PHE A 13 -8.03 -2.53 12.77
N ILE A 14 -7.80 -3.68 12.13
CA ILE A 14 -6.49 -4.34 12.17
C ILE A 14 -5.45 -3.47 11.45
N ALA A 15 -5.80 -2.87 10.31
CA ALA A 15 -4.92 -1.99 9.56
C ALA A 15 -4.56 -0.71 10.34
N ILE A 16 -5.52 -0.13 11.06
CA ILE A 16 -5.30 1.00 12.00
C ILE A 16 -4.36 0.57 13.12
N TYR A 17 -4.58 -0.61 13.70
CA TYR A 17 -3.72 -1.13 14.77
C TYR A 17 -2.28 -1.30 14.30
N LEU A 18 -2.05 -1.85 13.11
CA LEU A 18 -0.71 -1.98 12.53
C LEU A 18 -0.06 -0.61 12.27
N PHE A 19 -0.84 0.34 11.74
CA PHE A 19 -0.39 1.71 11.49
C PHE A 19 0.05 2.39 12.79
N TRP A 20 -0.80 2.30 13.82
CA TRP A 20 -0.52 2.84 15.15
C TRP A 20 0.67 2.16 15.81
N LYS A 21 0.76 0.83 15.75
CA LYS A 21 1.84 0.07 16.38
C LYS A 21 3.21 0.49 15.88
N ARG A 22 3.36 0.88 14.61
CA ARG A 22 4.64 1.36 14.06
C ARG A 22 4.97 2.81 14.43
N LEU A 23 3.96 3.68 14.57
CA LEU A 23 4.19 5.12 14.77
C LEU A 23 4.09 5.57 16.24
N LYS A 24 3.55 4.75 17.14
CA LYS A 24 3.25 5.12 18.54
C LYS A 24 4.46 5.57 19.36
N GLU A 25 5.67 5.16 19.00
CA GLU A 25 6.89 5.53 19.73
C GLU A 25 7.36 6.94 19.38
N ASP A 26 7.07 7.42 18.17
CA ASP A 26 7.57 8.70 17.64
C ASP A 26 6.49 9.80 17.56
N TYR A 27 5.21 9.43 17.59
CA TYR A 27 4.10 10.36 17.37
C TYR A 27 2.97 10.16 18.39
N ILE A 28 2.29 11.27 18.74
CA ILE A 28 1.12 11.20 19.63
C ILE A 28 -0.07 10.52 18.93
N SER A 29 -0.84 9.74 19.69
CA SER A 29 -1.99 8.97 19.17
C SER A 29 -2.94 9.80 18.31
N SER A 30 -3.25 11.04 18.70
CA SER A 30 -4.16 11.90 17.95
C SER A 30 -3.65 12.22 16.54
N GLN A 31 -2.34 12.42 16.35
CA GLN A 31 -1.73 12.64 15.02
C GLN A 31 -1.82 11.37 14.17
N ILE A 32 -1.51 10.22 14.75
CA ILE A 32 -1.53 8.92 14.08
C ILE A 32 -2.94 8.60 13.57
N PHE A 33 -3.94 8.66 14.45
CA PHE A 33 -5.32 8.36 14.08
C PHE A 33 -5.87 9.37 13.07
N THR A 34 -5.60 10.68 13.25
CA THR A 34 -6.03 11.70 12.28
C THR A 34 -5.40 11.48 10.91
N THR A 35 -4.13 11.08 10.85
CA THR A 35 -3.44 10.72 9.61
C THR A 35 -4.13 9.55 8.91
N PHE A 36 -4.45 8.49 9.64
CA PHE A 36 -5.15 7.34 9.06
C PHE A 36 -6.56 7.72 8.59
N PHE A 37 -7.26 8.58 9.31
CA PHE A 37 -8.57 9.10 8.88
C PHE A 37 -8.47 9.96 7.62
N TYR A 38 -7.42 10.76 7.43
CA TYR A 38 -7.20 11.47 6.16
C TYR A 38 -6.98 10.51 4.99
N ILE A 39 -6.21 9.44 5.21
CA ILE A 39 -6.02 8.40 4.21
C ILE A 39 -7.35 7.72 3.88
N LEU A 40 -8.12 7.28 4.89
CA LEU A 40 -9.43 6.66 4.68
C LEU A 40 -10.40 7.58 3.95
N PHE A 41 -10.49 8.85 4.36
CA PHE A 41 -11.37 9.83 3.72
C PHE A 41 -10.98 10.07 2.27
N GLY A 42 -9.68 10.22 1.99
CA GLY A 42 -9.16 10.32 0.63
C GLY A 42 -9.52 9.08 -0.21
N VAL A 43 -9.27 7.88 0.31
CA VAL A 43 -9.61 6.62 -0.39
C VAL A 43 -11.12 6.54 -0.66
N ILE A 44 -11.98 6.82 0.32
CA ILE A 44 -13.44 6.78 0.17
C ILE A 44 -13.88 7.79 -0.88
N PHE A 45 -13.43 9.05 -0.79
CA PHE A 45 -13.79 10.11 -1.71
C PHE A 45 -13.43 9.75 -3.16
N PHE A 46 -12.20 9.31 -3.41
CA PHE A 46 -11.77 8.94 -4.76
C PHE A 46 -12.40 7.62 -5.24
N THR A 47 -12.73 6.69 -4.34
CA THR A 47 -13.47 5.47 -4.71
C THR A 47 -14.88 5.84 -5.19
N ILE A 48 -15.58 6.72 -4.48
CA ILE A 48 -16.90 7.23 -4.90
C ILE A 48 -16.80 7.92 -6.28
N LEU A 49 -15.75 8.72 -6.51
CA LEU A 49 -15.52 9.31 -7.83
C LEU A 49 -15.28 8.23 -8.90
N SER A 50 -14.47 7.22 -8.59
CA SER A 50 -14.21 6.13 -9.53
C SER A 50 -15.48 5.36 -9.88
N ASP A 51 -16.30 5.03 -8.89
CA ASP A 51 -17.52 4.23 -9.10
C ASP A 51 -18.55 4.96 -9.98
N ASN A 52 -18.58 6.30 -9.92
CA ASN A 52 -19.51 7.11 -10.71
C ASN A 52 -19.00 7.44 -12.12
N PHE A 53 -17.69 7.68 -12.28
CA PHE A 53 -17.13 8.20 -13.54
C PHE A 53 -16.24 7.19 -14.28
N TYR A 54 -15.43 6.41 -13.56
CA TYR A 54 -14.42 5.52 -14.15
C TYR A 54 -14.26 4.21 -13.36
N PRO A 55 -15.25 3.29 -13.37
CA PRO A 55 -15.24 2.12 -12.46
C PRO A 55 -14.03 1.19 -12.66
N LYS A 56 -13.51 1.10 -13.89
CA LYS A 56 -12.31 0.30 -14.19
C LYS A 56 -11.03 0.85 -13.53
N TYR A 57 -11.04 2.12 -13.12
CA TYR A 57 -9.87 2.82 -12.56
C TYR A 57 -9.88 2.83 -11.02
N TRP A 58 -10.73 2.03 -10.37
CA TRP A 58 -10.93 2.06 -8.91
C TRP A 58 -9.61 1.92 -8.12
N PHE A 59 -8.68 1.08 -8.59
CA PHE A 59 -7.39 0.92 -7.94
C PHE A 59 -6.56 2.22 -7.99
N TRP A 60 -6.50 2.86 -9.15
CA TRP A 60 -5.72 4.08 -9.36
C TRP A 60 -6.34 5.27 -8.64
N PHE A 61 -7.66 5.39 -8.63
CA PHE A 61 -8.37 6.39 -7.83
C PHE A 61 -8.18 6.15 -6.33
N GLY A 62 -8.28 4.91 -5.87
CA GLY A 62 -7.99 4.55 -4.48
C GLY A 62 -6.55 4.90 -4.08
N LEU A 63 -5.58 4.61 -4.95
CA LEU A 63 -4.17 4.98 -4.74
C LEU A 63 -3.99 6.51 -4.69
N LEU A 64 -4.65 7.25 -5.58
CA LEU A 64 -4.64 8.71 -5.58
C LEU A 64 -5.24 9.27 -4.28
N GLY A 65 -6.34 8.70 -3.80
CA GLY A 65 -6.94 9.03 -2.51
C GLY A 65 -6.01 8.76 -1.34
N LEU A 66 -5.35 7.61 -1.33
CA LEU A 66 -4.33 7.27 -0.32
C LEU A 66 -3.16 8.28 -0.33
N ILE A 67 -2.62 8.59 -1.51
CA ILE A 67 -1.51 9.55 -1.66
C ILE A 67 -1.94 10.94 -1.19
N SER A 68 -3.13 11.41 -1.61
CA SER A 68 -3.64 12.73 -1.22
C SER A 68 -3.83 12.87 0.30
N GLY A 69 -4.43 11.86 0.94
CA GLY A 69 -4.63 11.83 2.39
C GLY A 69 -3.32 11.76 3.16
N LEU A 70 -2.37 10.95 2.68
CA LEU A 70 -1.03 10.85 3.25
C LEU A 70 -0.25 12.16 3.09
N SER A 71 -0.24 12.77 1.90
CA SER A 71 0.45 14.03 1.64
C SER A 71 -0.09 15.17 2.51
N LEU A 72 -1.42 15.27 2.65
CA LEU A 72 -2.05 16.25 3.53
C LEU A 72 -1.61 16.05 5.00
N ALA A 73 -1.59 14.81 5.47
CA ALA A 73 -1.18 14.48 6.84
C ALA A 73 0.30 14.77 7.09
N ILE A 74 1.19 14.38 6.16
CA ILE A 74 2.63 14.66 6.25
C ILE A 74 2.88 16.16 6.28
N TYR A 75 2.21 16.92 5.42
CA TYR A 75 2.34 18.38 5.40
C TYR A 75 1.85 19.01 6.72
N ARG A 76 0.66 18.61 7.20
CA ARG A 76 0.04 19.18 8.40
C ARG A 76 0.79 18.83 9.68
N PHE A 77 1.22 17.59 9.85
CA PHE A 77 1.80 17.08 11.09
C PHE A 77 3.33 16.93 11.05
N LYS A 78 3.96 17.26 9.91
CA LYS A 78 5.41 17.15 9.70
C LYS A 78 5.97 15.75 9.99
N LEU A 79 5.20 14.72 9.64
CA LEU A 79 5.59 13.33 9.85
C LEU A 79 6.81 12.98 8.99
N ARG A 80 7.69 12.10 9.48
CA ARG A 80 8.81 11.61 8.68
C ARG A 80 8.29 10.71 7.57
N LEU A 81 8.58 11.11 6.34
CA LEU A 81 8.06 10.49 5.12
C LEU A 81 8.28 8.97 5.10
N TYR A 82 9.51 8.50 5.34
CA TYR A 82 9.86 7.08 5.21
C TYR A 82 9.20 6.18 6.27
N GLU A 83 9.13 6.62 7.53
CA GLU A 83 8.44 5.89 8.60
C GLU A 83 6.93 5.80 8.33
N THR A 84 6.36 6.90 7.83
CA THR A 84 4.93 6.95 7.49
C THR A 84 4.63 6.08 6.28
N ILE A 85 5.48 6.10 5.24
CA ILE A 85 5.34 5.21 4.07
C ILE A 85 5.37 3.74 4.50
N GLU A 86 6.32 3.32 5.34
CA GLU A 86 6.38 1.94 5.83
C GLU A 86 5.10 1.52 6.53
N SER A 87 4.55 2.41 7.35
CA SER A 87 3.32 2.18 8.09
C SER A 87 2.11 2.12 7.17
N VAL A 88 2.05 2.97 6.14
CA VAL A 88 0.98 2.91 5.13
C VAL A 88 1.08 1.65 4.28
N VAL A 89 2.27 1.26 3.82
CA VAL A 89 2.46 0.09 2.94
C VAL A 89 1.95 -1.18 3.63
N ILE A 90 2.30 -1.41 4.89
CA ILE A 90 1.85 -2.60 5.59
C ILE A 90 0.33 -2.61 5.81
N SER A 91 -0.26 -1.48 6.20
CA SER A 91 -1.72 -1.36 6.37
C SER A 91 -2.46 -1.50 5.05
N PHE A 92 -1.91 -0.95 3.97
CA PHE A 92 -2.46 -1.04 2.62
C PHE A 92 -2.47 -2.48 2.10
N LEU A 93 -1.37 -3.23 2.24
CA LEU A 93 -1.32 -4.64 1.83
C LEU A 93 -2.37 -5.49 2.57
N LEU A 94 -2.58 -5.22 3.86
CA LEU A 94 -3.61 -5.91 4.63
C LEU A 94 -5.02 -5.56 4.14
N ILE A 95 -5.31 -4.28 3.92
CA ILE A 95 -6.62 -3.85 3.39
C ILE A 95 -6.87 -4.47 2.02
N LEU A 96 -5.89 -4.38 1.12
CA LEU A 96 -6.01 -4.86 -0.25
C LEU A 96 -6.18 -6.39 -0.29
N SER A 97 -5.38 -7.14 0.47
CA SER A 97 -5.54 -8.60 0.58
C SER A 97 -6.91 -8.98 1.13
N GLY A 98 -7.37 -8.31 2.19
CA GLY A 98 -8.69 -8.54 2.77
C GLY A 98 -9.82 -8.30 1.77
N VAL A 99 -9.80 -7.17 1.06
CA VAL A 99 -10.81 -6.84 0.02
C VAL A 99 -10.83 -7.90 -1.07
N LEU A 100 -9.67 -8.35 -1.56
CA LEU A 100 -9.55 -9.33 -2.64
C LEU A 100 -10.00 -10.73 -2.21
N ILE A 101 -9.61 -11.18 -1.02
CA ILE A 101 -10.01 -12.48 -0.47
C ILE A 101 -11.52 -12.50 -0.22
N PHE A 102 -12.09 -11.41 0.27
CA PHE A 102 -13.53 -11.31 0.46
C PHE A 102 -14.29 -11.25 -0.86
N ASN A 103 -13.75 -10.57 -1.87
CA ASN A 103 -14.32 -10.60 -3.21
C ASN A 103 -14.34 -12.03 -3.76
N TRP A 104 -13.26 -12.79 -3.59
CA TRP A 104 -13.25 -14.21 -3.93
C TRP A 104 -14.31 -15.00 -3.16
N PHE A 105 -14.46 -14.79 -1.85
CA PHE A 105 -15.48 -15.48 -1.06
C PHE A 105 -16.91 -15.24 -1.59
N LEU A 106 -17.20 -14.03 -2.09
CA LEU A 106 -18.52 -13.69 -2.63
C LEU A 106 -18.74 -14.13 -4.08
N THR A 107 -17.69 -14.13 -4.91
CA THR A 107 -17.82 -14.29 -6.37
C THR A 107 -17.17 -15.55 -6.92
N SER A 108 -16.39 -16.26 -6.09
CA SER A 108 -15.51 -17.36 -6.49
C SER A 108 -14.49 -17.01 -7.58
N ASP A 109 -14.17 -15.72 -7.76
CA ASP A 109 -13.16 -15.26 -8.72
C ASP A 109 -11.73 -15.67 -8.29
N LYS A 110 -11.16 -16.62 -9.04
CA LYS A 110 -9.82 -17.17 -8.77
C LYS A 110 -8.71 -16.11 -8.86
N TYR A 111 -8.91 -15.08 -9.67
CA TYR A 111 -7.92 -14.02 -9.84
C TYR A 111 -7.84 -13.12 -8.61
N SER A 112 -9.00 -12.77 -8.03
CA SER A 112 -9.08 -12.09 -6.75
C SER A 112 -8.37 -12.87 -5.64
N LEU A 113 -8.55 -14.21 -5.57
CA LEU A 113 -7.82 -15.04 -4.60
C LEU A 113 -6.32 -15.02 -4.83
N GLY A 114 -5.87 -15.26 -6.07
CA GLY A 114 -4.45 -15.29 -6.41
C GLY A 114 -3.74 -13.98 -6.08
N TYR A 115 -4.34 -12.84 -6.44
CA TYR A 115 -3.78 -11.53 -6.11
C TYR A 115 -3.86 -11.22 -4.60
N GLY A 116 -4.90 -11.68 -3.91
CA GLY A 116 -4.99 -11.59 -2.44
C GLY A 116 -3.86 -12.36 -1.74
N ILE A 117 -3.55 -13.57 -2.19
CA ILE A 117 -2.45 -14.39 -1.67
C ILE A 117 -1.09 -13.71 -1.94
N ILE A 118 -0.88 -13.17 -3.13
CA ILE A 118 0.35 -12.41 -3.45
C ILE A 118 0.53 -11.23 -2.47
N ASN A 119 -0.53 -10.49 -2.17
CA ASN A 119 -0.48 -9.40 -1.20
C ASN A 119 -0.14 -9.88 0.22
N LEU A 120 -0.66 -11.04 0.64
CA LEU A 120 -0.28 -11.65 1.92
C LEU A 120 1.19 -12.10 1.94
N LEU A 121 1.70 -12.65 0.84
CA LEU A 121 3.12 -13.01 0.72
C LEU A 121 4.02 -11.76 0.80
N LEU A 122 3.61 -10.65 0.17
CA LEU A 122 4.30 -9.36 0.29
C LEU A 122 4.24 -8.81 1.73
N PHE A 123 3.12 -8.99 2.41
CA PHE A 123 2.98 -8.63 3.83
C PHE A 123 3.95 -9.43 4.71
N ILE A 124 4.12 -10.73 4.46
CA ILE A 124 5.12 -11.56 5.16
C ILE A 124 6.54 -11.10 4.80
N LEU A 125 6.82 -10.88 3.52
CA LEU A 125 8.11 -10.43 3.02
C LEU A 125 8.50 -9.07 3.63
N PHE A 126 7.54 -8.18 3.84
CA PHE A 126 7.75 -6.91 4.53
C PHE A 126 8.38 -7.11 5.91
N TYR A 127 7.85 -8.02 6.73
CA TYR A 127 8.43 -8.30 8.06
C TYR A 127 9.79 -8.99 7.99
N ILE A 128 10.02 -9.83 6.97
CA ILE A 128 11.34 -10.43 6.74
C ILE A 128 12.36 -9.33 6.45
N PHE A 129 12.03 -8.37 5.58
CA PHE A 129 12.88 -7.22 5.30
C PHE A 129 13.07 -6.33 6.54
N ASP A 130 12.00 -6.03 7.27
CA ASP A 130 12.03 -5.20 8.48
C ASP A 130 12.98 -5.76 9.55
N LYS A 131 13.05 -7.09 9.66
CA LYS A 131 13.96 -7.77 10.59
C LYS A 131 15.42 -7.81 10.12
N HIS A 132 15.67 -7.81 8.81
CA HIS A 132 16.99 -8.11 8.24
C HIS A 132 17.63 -6.98 7.44
N TYR A 133 16.94 -5.86 7.20
CA TYR A 133 17.40 -4.84 6.26
C TYR A 133 18.77 -4.24 6.59
N LYS A 134 19.12 -4.16 7.88
CA LYS A 134 20.41 -3.66 8.35
C LYS A 134 21.59 -4.59 8.03
N LYS A 135 21.32 -5.85 7.67
CA LYS A 135 22.36 -6.84 7.31
C LYS A 135 22.72 -6.81 5.84
N PHE A 136 22.01 -6.05 5.00
CA PHE A 136 22.31 -5.97 3.58
C PHE A 136 23.55 -5.11 3.33
N ASN A 137 24.61 -5.71 2.81
CA ASN A 137 25.90 -5.03 2.56
C ASN A 137 25.79 -3.78 1.66
N TRP A 138 24.82 -3.77 0.74
CA TRP A 138 24.59 -2.64 -0.16
C TRP A 138 23.74 -1.51 0.49
N TYR A 139 23.02 -1.81 1.58
CA TYR A 139 22.20 -0.83 2.30
C TYR A 139 22.95 -0.24 3.49
N LYS A 140 23.89 0.66 3.18
CA LYS A 140 24.80 1.22 4.18
C LYS A 140 24.12 2.17 5.17
N SER A 141 23.07 2.88 4.75
CA SER A 141 22.44 3.91 5.59
C SER A 141 21.79 3.40 6.87
N GLY A 142 21.31 2.15 6.91
CA GLY A 142 20.63 1.59 8.09
C GLY A 142 19.36 2.33 8.57
N ARG A 143 18.87 3.32 7.80
CA ARG A 143 17.69 4.14 8.14
C ARG A 143 16.39 3.36 7.91
N VAL A 144 15.35 3.79 8.61
CA VAL A 144 13.96 3.34 8.42
C VAL A 144 13.45 3.79 7.04
N GLY A 145 12.68 2.95 6.36
CA GLY A 145 12.18 3.20 5.00
C GLY A 145 12.47 2.08 3.99
N PHE A 146 13.44 1.21 4.29
CA PHE A 146 13.86 0.14 3.40
C PHE A 146 12.70 -0.78 3.03
N SER A 147 12.01 -1.31 4.05
CA SER A 147 11.00 -2.36 3.88
C SER A 147 9.81 -1.83 3.09
N GLY A 148 9.38 -0.61 3.39
CA GLY A 148 8.28 0.06 2.70
C GLY A 148 8.58 0.29 1.22
N LEU A 149 9.73 0.90 0.91
CA LEU A 149 10.10 1.20 -0.48
C LEU A 149 10.38 -0.08 -1.29
N ALA A 150 11.05 -1.07 -0.70
CA ALA A 150 11.32 -2.34 -1.37
C ALA A 150 10.02 -3.07 -1.70
N ILE A 151 9.10 -3.18 -0.74
CA ILE A 151 7.82 -3.86 -0.94
C ILE A 151 6.90 -3.09 -1.89
N LEU A 152 6.88 -1.76 -1.83
CA LEU A 152 6.15 -0.94 -2.79
C LEU A 152 6.71 -1.14 -4.21
N GLY A 153 8.03 -1.14 -4.36
CA GLY A 153 8.71 -1.43 -5.63
C GLY A 153 8.36 -2.82 -6.19
N ILE A 154 8.45 -3.86 -5.36
CA ILE A 154 8.13 -5.25 -5.74
C ILE A 154 6.63 -5.40 -6.05
N PHE A 155 5.74 -4.80 -5.26
CA PHE A 155 4.30 -4.84 -5.46
C PHE A 155 3.92 -4.32 -6.85
N PHE A 156 4.44 -3.14 -7.24
CA PHE A 156 4.17 -2.59 -8.56
C PHE A 156 4.91 -3.34 -9.66
N LEU A 157 6.09 -3.92 -9.41
CA LEU A 157 6.76 -4.79 -10.38
C LEU A 157 5.92 -6.03 -10.70
N ILE A 158 5.35 -6.68 -9.67
CA ILE A 158 4.44 -7.81 -9.86
C ILE A 158 3.21 -7.38 -10.65
N ARG A 159 2.66 -6.18 -10.40
CA ARG A 159 1.55 -5.65 -11.19
C ARG A 159 1.91 -5.54 -12.68
N ILE A 160 3.12 -5.10 -13.04
CA ILE A 160 3.57 -5.06 -14.45
C ILE A 160 3.51 -6.46 -15.08
N VAL A 161 4.04 -7.47 -14.38
CA VAL A 161 4.07 -8.85 -14.87
C VAL A 161 2.65 -9.38 -15.08
N ILE A 162 1.75 -9.16 -14.12
CA ILE A 162 0.35 -9.60 -14.22
C ILE A 162 -0.37 -8.86 -15.35
N ALA A 163 -0.24 -7.52 -15.42
CA ALA A 163 -0.87 -6.70 -16.45
C ALA A 163 -0.42 -7.07 -17.87
N SER A 164 0.80 -7.60 -18.01
CA SER A 164 1.38 -8.01 -19.30
C SER A 164 0.98 -9.43 -19.71
N GLY A 165 0.77 -10.32 -18.74
CA GLY A 165 0.48 -11.74 -18.98
C GLY A 165 -1.00 -12.10 -18.96
N VAL A 166 -1.83 -11.35 -18.23
CA VAL A 166 -3.26 -11.62 -18.08
C VAL A 166 -4.03 -10.33 -18.35
N GLY A 167 -4.70 -10.26 -19.50
CA GLY A 167 -5.49 -9.09 -19.91
C GLY A 167 -6.64 -8.77 -18.94
N ASP A 168 -7.13 -7.53 -18.99
CA ASP A 168 -8.28 -6.92 -18.30
C ASP A 168 -8.88 -7.72 -17.12
N MET A 169 -8.14 -7.76 -16.01
CA MET A 169 -8.67 -8.16 -14.71
C MET A 169 -9.32 -6.96 -14.00
N ILE A 170 -10.14 -7.21 -12.97
CA ILE A 170 -10.87 -6.18 -12.20
C ILE A 170 -9.97 -5.02 -11.75
N SER A 171 -8.69 -5.28 -11.45
CA SER A 171 -7.73 -4.27 -10.98
C SER A 171 -6.80 -3.69 -12.06
N PHE A 172 -6.88 -4.14 -13.32
CA PHE A 172 -5.85 -3.91 -14.34
C PHE A 172 -6.43 -3.29 -15.60
N LEU A 173 -5.77 -2.24 -16.09
CA LEU A 173 -6.13 -1.48 -17.29
C LEU A 173 -5.23 -1.84 -18.50
N GLY A 174 -4.77 -3.09 -18.56
CA GLY A 174 -3.82 -3.55 -19.58
C GLY A 174 -2.52 -2.73 -19.63
N ARG A 175 -2.16 -2.20 -20.81
CA ARG A 175 -0.87 -1.52 -21.04
C ARG A 175 -0.66 -0.27 -20.17
N ILE A 176 -1.72 0.50 -19.91
CA ILE A 176 -1.60 1.71 -19.08
C ILE A 176 -1.20 1.33 -17.65
N ASP A 177 -1.76 0.24 -17.13
CA ASP A 177 -1.43 -0.26 -15.79
C ASP A 177 0.04 -0.66 -15.68
N ALA A 178 0.57 -1.33 -16.72
CA ALA A 178 1.97 -1.72 -16.78
C ALA A 178 2.90 -0.49 -16.80
N ILE A 179 2.57 0.56 -17.57
CA ILE A 179 3.37 1.79 -17.62
C ILE A 179 3.38 2.51 -16.28
N LEU A 180 2.19 2.76 -15.70
CA LEU A 180 2.08 3.46 -14.42
C LEU A 180 2.75 2.67 -13.28
N SER A 181 2.56 1.36 -13.24
CA SER A 181 3.22 0.49 -12.28
C SER A 181 4.73 0.48 -12.46
N GLY A 182 5.22 0.50 -13.71
CA GLY A 182 6.64 0.64 -14.04
C GLY A 182 7.26 1.90 -13.48
N ILE A 183 6.59 3.04 -13.66
CA ILE A 183 7.04 4.34 -13.13
C ILE A 183 7.13 4.30 -11.60
N ILE A 184 6.08 3.82 -10.92
CA ILE A 184 6.07 3.78 -9.45
C ILE A 184 7.11 2.80 -8.91
N SER A 185 7.25 1.63 -9.54
CA SER A 185 8.28 0.65 -9.17
C SER A 185 9.69 1.25 -9.29
N PHE A 186 9.98 1.91 -10.42
CA PHE A 186 11.23 2.60 -10.65
C PHE A 186 11.51 3.70 -9.62
N ILE A 187 10.53 4.58 -9.35
CA ILE A 187 10.65 5.65 -8.35
C ILE A 187 10.94 5.06 -6.97
N SER A 188 10.29 3.95 -6.61
CA SER A 188 10.47 3.29 -5.31
C SER A 188 11.89 2.75 -5.13
N PHE A 189 12.41 2.06 -6.15
CA PHE A 189 13.78 1.56 -6.13
C PHE A 189 14.82 2.67 -6.22
N LEU A 190 14.55 3.75 -6.96
CA LEU A 190 15.40 4.93 -7.01
C LEU A 190 15.45 5.64 -5.64
N ALA A 191 14.30 5.81 -4.99
CA ALA A 191 14.22 6.34 -3.64
C ALA A 191 14.98 5.46 -2.64
N LEU A 192 14.85 4.14 -2.77
CA LEU A 192 15.58 3.18 -1.93
C LEU A 192 17.10 3.26 -2.15
N TYR A 193 17.54 3.42 -3.39
CA TYR A 193 18.95 3.62 -3.74
C TYR A 193 19.50 4.94 -3.19
N ASN A 194 18.72 6.02 -3.26
CA ASN A 194 19.10 7.30 -2.67
C ASN A 194 19.16 7.21 -1.14
N LEU A 195 18.23 6.47 -0.53
CA LEU A 195 18.22 6.20 0.90
C LEU A 195 19.45 5.39 1.32
N SER A 196 19.87 4.40 0.53
CA SER A 196 21.03 3.55 0.85
C SER A 196 22.36 4.31 0.85
N LYS A 197 22.49 5.31 -0.03
CA LYS A 197 23.69 6.15 -0.20
C LYS A 197 23.86 7.25 0.83
N LYS A 198 22.81 7.63 1.57
CA LYS A 198 22.83 8.80 2.44
C LYS A 198 23.63 8.55 3.73
N LEU A 199 24.95 8.54 3.58
CA LEU A 199 25.99 8.59 4.61
C LEU A 199 26.90 9.78 4.27
N SER A 200 26.35 10.98 4.42
CA SER A 200 27.08 12.25 4.49
C SER A 200 26.20 13.25 5.21
#